data_AF-A0AAV3A7T3-F1
#
_entry.id   AF-A0AAV3A7T3-F1
#
_cell.length_a   1.000
_cell.length_b   1.000
_cell.length_c   1.000
_cell.angle_alpha   90.00
_cell.angle_beta   90.00
_cell.angle_gamma   90.00
#
_symmetry.space_group_name_H-M   'P 1'
#
loop_
_entity.id
_entity.type
_entity.pdbx_description
1 polymer ?
#
loop_
_entity_poly.entity_id
_entity_poly.type
_entity_poly.pdbx_seq_one_letter_code
_entity_poly.pdbx_strand_id
1 'polypeptide(L)'
;MDILKKRLHEKIEESRRQFPNKSLSAEETEKIHQRRKHERERKKKKKKGMKLKASQETQEDETANVEQNVKEAVEDTHEVPLVFNKVEVHDEPLNKIIKKKEKKERVKGNITPMTGKNYKQLLSRLEARKSKLEELRAKDQEKAKEFESKIKWTNVLYKAEGLKIKDDEGMLKTALKRKEKQREQRKKRWDKRLQQTTEKMQQRQDKRKRNIKKKKMAKIEKKKNRARKKGRVMPEDLAKSNIK
;
A
#
# COMPACT_ATOMS: atom_id res chain seq x y z
N MET A 1 43.38 5.46 -18.01
CA MET A 1 42.00 5.64 -17.46
C MET A 1 41.95 5.67 -15.93
N ASP A 2 43.00 5.22 -15.23
CA ASP A 2 42.95 5.04 -13.77
C ASP A 2 43.32 6.29 -12.96
N ILE A 3 44.07 7.23 -13.56
CA ILE A 3 44.41 8.51 -12.92
C ILE A 3 43.15 9.36 -12.67
N LEU A 4 42.21 9.37 -13.61
CA LEU A 4 40.95 10.10 -13.48
C LEU A 4 40.05 9.49 -12.41
N LYS A 5 40.03 8.14 -12.33
CA LYS A 5 39.30 7.41 -11.29
C LYS A 5 39.90 7.68 -9.92
N LYS A 6 41.24 7.70 -9.80
CA LYS A 6 41.94 8.02 -8.54
C LYS A 6 41.62 9.44 -8.07
N ARG A 7 41.73 10.44 -8.95
CA ARG A 7 41.35 11.83 -8.62
C ARG A 7 39.87 11.99 -8.25
N LEU A 8 38.98 11.22 -8.87
CA LEU A 8 37.56 11.22 -8.51
C LEU A 8 37.32 10.63 -7.12
N HIS A 9 37.99 9.52 -6.78
CA HIS A 9 37.89 8.91 -5.44
C HIS A 9 38.42 9.86 -4.38
N GLU A 10 39.57 10.49 -4.65
CA GLU A 10 40.19 11.50 -3.77
C GLU A 10 39.24 12.70 -3.53
N LYS A 11 38.61 13.22 -4.60
CA LYS A 11 37.61 14.30 -4.49
C LYS A 11 36.37 13.89 -3.69
N ILE A 12 35.93 12.64 -3.82
CA ILE A 12 34.78 12.10 -3.09
C ILE A 12 35.12 11.94 -1.62
N GLU A 13 36.33 11.48 -1.28
CA GLU A 13 36.79 11.36 0.11
C GLU A 13 36.95 12.72 0.78
N GLU A 14 37.54 13.71 0.09
CA GLU A 14 37.60 15.10 0.55
C GLU A 14 36.21 15.65 0.90
N SER A 15 35.22 15.41 0.03
CA SER A 15 33.84 15.86 0.27
C SER A 15 33.17 15.15 1.46
N ARG A 16 33.53 13.89 1.74
CA ARG A 16 33.01 13.14 2.89
C ARG A 16 33.58 13.64 4.20
N ARG A 17 34.84 14.09 4.23
CA ARG A 17 35.48 14.68 5.43
C ARG A 17 34.88 16.02 5.83
N GLN A 18 34.25 16.75 4.90
CA GLN A 18 33.63 18.06 5.15
C GLN A 18 32.26 17.99 5.86
N PHE A 19 31.64 16.81 5.97
CA PHE A 19 30.35 16.64 6.67
C PHE A 19 30.51 15.74 7.89
N PRO A 20 30.55 16.28 9.13
CA PRO A 20 30.88 15.50 10.34
C PRO A 20 29.78 14.53 10.79
N ASN A 21 28.63 14.52 10.12
CA ASN A 21 27.50 13.68 10.53
C ASN A 21 27.48 12.35 9.76
N LYS A 22 28.07 11.33 10.41
CA LYS A 22 27.99 9.90 10.12
C LYS A 22 28.92 9.37 9.00
N SER A 23 30.23 9.52 9.17
CA SER A 23 31.19 8.66 8.47
C SER A 23 31.15 7.25 9.05
N LEU A 24 30.35 6.38 8.45
CA LEU A 24 30.40 4.93 8.69
C LEU A 24 31.81 4.42 8.33
N SER A 25 32.34 3.48 9.11
CA SER A 25 33.66 2.88 8.84
C SER A 25 33.72 2.29 7.43
N ALA A 26 34.91 2.23 6.81
CA ALA A 26 35.09 1.69 5.46
C ALA A 26 34.41 0.31 5.32
N GLU A 27 34.58 -0.55 6.31
CA GLU A 27 33.94 -1.86 6.40
C GLU A 27 32.40 -1.81 6.43
N GLU A 28 31.82 -0.83 7.13
CA GLU A 28 30.37 -0.67 7.19
C GLU A 28 29.80 -0.22 5.84
N THR A 29 30.54 0.63 5.12
CA THR A 29 30.14 1.05 3.77
C THR A 29 30.21 -0.08 2.76
N GLU A 30 31.23 -0.96 2.88
CA GLU A 30 31.35 -2.17 2.08
C GLU A 30 30.22 -3.17 2.38
N LYS A 31 29.89 -3.39 3.66
CA LYS A 31 28.74 -4.21 4.09
C LYS A 31 27.42 -3.68 3.52
N ILE A 32 27.22 -2.36 3.50
CA ILE A 32 26.04 -1.73 2.88
C ILE A 32 26.04 -1.94 1.36
N HIS A 33 27.20 -1.83 0.70
CA HIS A 33 27.32 -2.05 -0.74
C HIS A 33 27.02 -3.51 -1.13
N GLN A 34 27.57 -4.48 -0.39
CA GLN A 34 27.29 -5.89 -0.56
C GLN A 34 25.80 -6.20 -0.36
N ARG A 35 25.18 -5.64 0.69
CA ARG A 35 23.72 -5.74 0.91
C ARG A 35 22.91 -5.20 -0.28
N ARG A 36 23.29 -4.03 -0.81
CA ARG A 36 22.63 -3.43 -1.99
C ARG A 36 22.82 -4.27 -3.26
N LYS A 37 23.99 -4.90 -3.42
CA LYS A 37 24.27 -5.82 -4.54
C LYS A 37 23.38 -7.06 -4.47
N HIS A 38 23.32 -7.73 -3.32
CA HIS A 38 22.41 -8.87 -3.10
C HIS A 38 20.94 -8.50 -3.27
N GLU A 39 20.51 -7.32 -2.80
CA GLU A 39 19.13 -6.86 -2.98
C GLU A 39 18.79 -6.64 -4.47
N ARG A 40 19.72 -6.06 -5.24
CA ARG A 40 19.58 -5.89 -6.70
C ARG A 40 19.48 -7.23 -7.41
N GLU A 41 20.29 -8.21 -7.03
CA GLU A 41 20.22 -9.58 -7.56
C GLU A 41 18.89 -10.26 -7.22
N ARG A 42 18.42 -10.15 -5.98
CA ARG A 42 17.10 -10.66 -5.57
C ARG A 42 15.97 -10.05 -6.39
N LYS A 43 16.01 -8.72 -6.60
CA LYS A 43 15.02 -8.02 -7.44
C LYS A 43 15.11 -8.43 -8.91
N LYS A 44 16.31 -8.66 -9.46
CA LYS A 44 16.50 -9.19 -10.82
C LYS A 44 15.93 -10.60 -10.96
N LYS A 45 16.23 -11.51 -10.01
CA LYS A 45 15.66 -12.87 -9.98
C LYS A 45 14.13 -12.86 -9.89
N LYS A 46 13.56 -12.02 -9.02
CA LYS A 46 12.10 -11.85 -8.91
C LYS A 46 11.48 -11.34 -10.21
N LYS A 47 12.09 -10.34 -10.86
CA LYS A 47 11.62 -9.84 -12.17
C LYS A 47 11.72 -10.90 -13.27
N LYS A 48 12.79 -11.71 -13.30
CA LYS A 48 12.92 -12.83 -14.25
C LYS A 48 11.85 -13.89 -13.99
N GLY A 49 11.63 -14.28 -12.73
CA GLY A 49 10.58 -15.25 -12.37
C GLY A 49 9.17 -14.74 -12.70
N MET A 50 8.88 -13.46 -12.48
CA MET A 50 7.60 -12.87 -12.88
C MET A 50 7.42 -12.80 -14.40
N LYS A 51 8.49 -12.55 -15.16
CA LYS A 51 8.45 -12.60 -16.62
C LYS A 51 8.22 -14.01 -17.15
N LEU A 52 8.89 -15.01 -16.58
CA LEU A 52 8.69 -16.42 -16.94
C LEU A 52 7.26 -16.88 -16.62
N LYS A 53 6.73 -16.50 -15.45
CA LYS A 53 5.32 -16.78 -15.09
C LYS A 53 4.33 -16.07 -16.02
N ALA A 54 4.57 -14.81 -16.35
CA ALA A 54 3.72 -14.09 -17.29
C ALA A 54 3.80 -14.69 -18.70
N SER A 55 4.97 -15.16 -19.13
CA SER A 55 5.12 -15.86 -20.42
C SER A 55 4.47 -17.24 -20.42
N GLN A 56 4.48 -17.96 -19.29
CA GLN A 56 3.76 -19.23 -19.12
C GLN A 56 2.24 -19.02 -19.09
N GLU A 57 1.75 -18.02 -18.36
CA GLU A 57 0.31 -17.65 -18.34
C GLU A 57 -0.16 -17.24 -19.75
N THR A 58 0.63 -16.48 -20.53
CA THR A 58 0.26 -16.17 -21.92
C THR A 58 0.34 -17.36 -22.87
N GLN A 59 1.14 -18.40 -22.57
CA GLN A 59 1.19 -19.62 -23.36
C GLN A 59 0.07 -20.59 -23.00
N GLU A 60 -0.33 -20.64 -21.72
CA GLU A 60 -1.49 -21.41 -21.25
C GLU A 60 -2.83 -20.80 -21.72
N ASP A 61 -2.92 -19.48 -21.86
CA ASP A 61 -4.10 -18.80 -22.42
C ASP A 61 -4.21 -18.95 -23.96
N GLU A 62 -3.12 -19.24 -24.68
CA GLU A 62 -3.14 -19.51 -26.14
C GLU A 62 -3.34 -21.00 -26.48
N THR A 63 -2.94 -21.94 -25.61
CA THR A 63 -3.18 -23.39 -25.84
C THR A 63 -4.56 -23.87 -25.35
N ALA A 64 -5.24 -23.12 -24.48
CA ALA A 64 -6.59 -23.46 -24.00
C ALA A 64 -7.71 -23.26 -25.05
N ASN A 65 -7.42 -22.70 -26.24
CA ASN A 65 -8.43 -22.42 -27.28
C ASN A 65 -8.27 -23.23 -28.58
N VAL A 66 -7.44 -24.29 -28.61
CA VAL A 66 -7.30 -25.16 -29.79
C VAL A 66 -7.44 -26.67 -29.48
N GLU A 67 -7.40 -27.10 -28.23
CA GLU A 67 -7.48 -28.55 -27.90
C GLU A 67 -8.92 -29.04 -27.65
N GLN A 68 -9.76 -28.90 -28.68
CA GLN A 68 -10.94 -29.75 -28.89
C GLN A 68 -11.03 -30.19 -30.35
N ASN A 69 -10.02 -30.91 -30.86
CA ASN A 69 -10.29 -32.05 -31.74
C ASN A 69 -9.05 -32.93 -32.00
N VAL A 70 -9.33 -34.19 -32.28
CA VAL A 70 -8.46 -35.29 -32.76
C VAL A 70 -7.81 -36.17 -31.69
N LYS A 71 -8.40 -37.36 -31.58
CA LYS A 71 -7.86 -38.59 -31.02
C LYS A 71 -7.04 -39.34 -32.08
N GLU A 72 -6.10 -40.12 -31.57
CA GLU A 72 -5.45 -41.34 -32.12
C GLU A 72 -4.32 -41.19 -33.16
N ALA A 73 -3.08 -41.39 -32.67
CA ALA A 73 -2.18 -42.45 -33.14
C ALA A 73 -1.11 -42.76 -32.08
N VAL A 74 -0.79 -44.05 -31.94
CA VAL A 74 0.06 -44.70 -30.95
C VAL A 74 1.53 -44.64 -31.36
N GLU A 75 2.46 -44.53 -30.41
CA GLU A 75 3.75 -45.22 -30.50
C GLU A 75 4.42 -45.41 -29.12
N ASP A 76 4.92 -46.63 -28.93
CA ASP A 76 5.48 -47.20 -27.72
C ASP A 76 6.86 -46.63 -27.38
N THR A 77 7.07 -46.30 -26.10
CA THR A 77 8.41 -46.39 -25.48
C THR A 77 8.26 -46.88 -24.04
N HIS A 78 8.92 -48.02 -23.76
CA HIS A 78 9.00 -48.63 -22.44
C HIS A 78 9.72 -47.70 -21.45
N GLU A 79 9.21 -47.58 -20.21
CA GLU A 79 10.03 -47.48 -18.99
C GLU A 79 9.16 -47.44 -17.69
N VAL A 80 9.22 -48.53 -16.92
CA VAL A 80 9.02 -48.73 -15.46
C VAL A 80 7.76 -48.13 -14.78
N PRO A 81 6.87 -48.95 -14.16
CA PRO A 81 5.76 -48.43 -13.37
C PRO A 81 6.24 -47.88 -12.01
N LEU A 82 6.47 -46.56 -11.94
CA LEU A 82 6.48 -45.88 -10.65
C LEU A 82 5.04 -45.81 -10.13
N VAL A 83 4.73 -46.66 -9.13
CA VAL A 83 3.47 -46.58 -8.37
C VAL A 83 3.52 -45.34 -7.49
N PHE A 84 3.09 -44.21 -8.02
CA PHE A 84 2.78 -43.05 -7.20
C PHE A 84 1.41 -43.27 -6.58
N ASN A 85 1.39 -43.36 -5.25
CA ASN A 85 0.15 -43.36 -4.49
C ASN A 85 -0.63 -42.08 -4.87
N LYS A 86 -1.78 -42.24 -5.51
CA LYS A 86 -2.62 -41.12 -5.94
C LYS A 86 -3.23 -40.50 -4.69
N VAL A 87 -2.56 -39.51 -4.11
CA VAL A 87 -3.14 -38.71 -3.03
C VAL A 87 -4.19 -37.82 -3.68
N GLU A 88 -5.43 -38.27 -3.64
CA GLU A 88 -6.59 -37.45 -3.98
C GLU A 88 -6.72 -36.34 -2.93
N VAL A 89 -6.05 -35.22 -3.19
CA VAL A 89 -6.30 -33.98 -2.47
C VAL A 89 -7.65 -33.47 -2.95
N HIS A 90 -8.72 -33.79 -2.23
CA HIS A 90 -10.01 -33.16 -2.47
C HIS A 90 -9.89 -31.65 -2.29
N ASP A 91 -10.02 -30.91 -3.39
CA ASP A 91 -10.00 -29.45 -3.41
C ASP A 91 -11.21 -28.84 -2.69
N GLU A 92 -11.08 -28.71 -1.36
CA GLU A 92 -11.41 -27.47 -0.66
C GLU A 92 -12.87 -27.06 -0.27
N PRO A 93 -13.91 -27.94 -0.18
CA PRO A 93 -15.15 -27.57 0.54
C PRO A 93 -15.17 -28.03 2.01
N LEU A 94 -14.58 -29.19 2.33
CA LEU A 94 -14.59 -29.79 3.67
C LEU A 94 -13.98 -28.84 4.71
N ASN A 95 -12.84 -28.21 4.40
CA ASN A 95 -12.17 -27.29 5.31
C ASN A 95 -13.03 -26.06 5.70
N LYS A 96 -13.83 -25.51 4.78
CA LYS A 96 -14.69 -24.35 5.08
C LYS A 96 -15.89 -24.76 5.93
N ILE A 97 -16.45 -25.95 5.69
CA ILE A 97 -17.57 -26.51 6.45
C ILE A 97 -17.12 -26.89 7.86
N ILE A 98 -15.98 -27.58 8.00
CA ILE A 98 -15.37 -27.95 9.28
C ILE A 98 -15.06 -26.70 10.11
N LYS A 99 -14.39 -25.69 9.54
CA LYS A 99 -14.12 -24.41 10.23
C LYS A 99 -15.39 -23.67 10.67
N LYS A 100 -16.52 -23.82 9.95
CA LYS A 100 -17.81 -23.25 10.35
C LYS A 100 -18.42 -24.04 11.51
N LYS A 101 -18.31 -25.37 11.51
CA LYS A 101 -18.76 -26.24 12.61
C LYS A 101 -17.96 -25.96 13.89
N GLU A 102 -16.63 -25.95 13.81
CA GLU A 102 -15.75 -25.60 14.93
C GLU A 102 -16.08 -24.21 15.49
N LYS A 103 -16.34 -23.22 14.63
CA LYS A 103 -16.74 -21.87 15.09
C LYS A 103 -18.08 -21.87 15.82
N LYS A 104 -19.03 -22.73 15.43
CA LYS A 104 -20.31 -22.87 16.13
C LYS A 104 -20.12 -23.57 17.48
N GLU A 105 -19.30 -24.62 17.52
CA GLU A 105 -18.99 -25.35 18.75
C GLU A 105 -18.25 -24.48 19.77
N ARG A 106 -17.40 -23.56 19.31
CA ARG A 106 -16.72 -22.56 20.16
C ARG A 106 -17.67 -21.51 20.76
N VAL A 107 -18.91 -21.39 20.26
CA VAL A 107 -19.90 -20.45 20.80
C VAL A 107 -20.64 -21.10 21.96
N LYS A 108 -20.24 -20.72 23.18
CA LYS A 108 -20.88 -21.11 24.42
C LYS A 108 -22.30 -20.52 24.51
N GLY A 109 -23.28 -21.38 24.78
CA GLY A 109 -24.67 -20.98 25.04
C GLY A 109 -25.39 -20.30 23.88
N ASN A 110 -24.96 -20.53 22.63
CA ASN A 110 -25.46 -19.87 21.41
C ASN A 110 -25.32 -18.34 21.40
N ILE A 111 -24.52 -17.77 22.31
CA ILE A 111 -24.29 -16.33 22.43
C ILE A 111 -22.90 -16.03 21.89
N THR A 112 -22.82 -15.38 20.72
CA THR A 112 -21.54 -14.99 20.12
C THR A 112 -20.84 -13.94 20.99
N PRO A 113 -19.55 -14.10 21.35
CA PRO A 113 -18.84 -13.14 22.18
C PRO A 113 -18.66 -11.80 21.46
N MET A 114 -18.77 -10.70 22.21
CA MET A 114 -18.60 -9.33 21.70
C MET A 114 -17.12 -8.96 21.64
N THR A 115 -16.42 -9.57 20.69
CA THR A 115 -14.98 -9.45 20.52
C THR A 115 -14.60 -8.72 19.23
N GLY A 116 -13.38 -8.19 19.18
CA GLY A 116 -12.77 -7.60 18.00
C GLY A 116 -12.69 -6.07 17.99
N LYS A 117 -12.43 -5.51 16.79
CA LYS A 117 -12.18 -4.07 16.53
C LYS A 117 -13.19 -3.46 15.55
N ASN A 118 -14.28 -4.17 15.28
CA ASN A 118 -15.36 -3.74 14.39
C ASN A 118 -16.45 -3.03 15.19
N TYR A 119 -16.13 -1.83 15.70
CA TYR A 119 -16.99 -1.10 16.62
C TYR A 119 -18.42 -0.85 16.09
N LYS A 120 -18.61 -0.70 14.76
CA LYS A 120 -19.95 -0.59 14.15
C LYS A 120 -20.78 -1.87 14.30
N GLN A 121 -20.17 -3.02 14.00
CA GLN A 121 -20.83 -4.33 14.14
C GLN A 121 -21.10 -4.66 15.60
N LEU A 122 -20.18 -4.29 16.51
CA LEU A 122 -20.40 -4.47 17.95
C LEU A 122 -21.55 -3.59 18.43
N LEU A 123 -21.64 -2.34 18.00
CA LEU A 123 -22.75 -1.47 18.38
C LEU A 123 -24.10 -2.03 17.90
N SER A 124 -24.19 -2.42 16.62
CA SER A 124 -25.41 -3.04 16.06
C SER A 124 -25.81 -4.33 16.77
N ARG A 125 -24.85 -5.19 17.14
CA ARG A 125 -25.13 -6.41 17.91
C ARG A 125 -25.63 -6.11 19.32
N LEU A 126 -25.14 -5.04 19.93
CA LEU A 126 -25.54 -4.61 21.27
C LEU A 126 -26.97 -4.04 21.23
N GLU A 127 -27.27 -3.21 20.25
CA GLU A 127 -28.63 -2.71 19.95
C GLU A 127 -29.61 -3.87 19.68
N ALA A 128 -29.20 -4.88 18.91
CA ALA A 128 -30.00 -6.09 18.66
C ALA A 128 -30.23 -6.93 19.94
N ARG A 129 -29.26 -6.97 20.87
CA ARG A 129 -29.43 -7.64 22.16
C ARG A 129 -30.40 -6.89 23.06
N LYS A 130 -30.31 -5.56 23.10
CA LYS A 130 -31.19 -4.70 23.89
C LYS A 130 -32.63 -4.78 23.41
N SER A 131 -32.87 -4.62 22.10
CA SER A 131 -34.20 -4.76 21.49
C SER A 131 -34.81 -6.14 21.77
N LYS A 132 -34.07 -7.23 21.56
CA LYS A 132 -34.55 -8.58 21.89
C LYS A 132 -34.94 -8.74 23.37
N LEU A 133 -34.19 -8.12 24.25
CA LEU A 133 -34.43 -8.18 25.69
C LEU A 133 -35.64 -7.32 26.09
N GLU A 134 -35.82 -6.16 25.47
CA GLU A 134 -37.02 -5.31 25.60
C GLU A 134 -38.28 -6.02 25.08
N GLU A 135 -38.20 -6.67 23.91
CA GLU A 135 -39.28 -7.49 23.36
C GLU A 135 -39.66 -8.65 24.29
N LEU A 136 -38.67 -9.31 24.89
CA LEU A 136 -38.92 -10.38 25.86
C LEU A 136 -39.51 -9.84 27.16
N ARG A 137 -39.06 -8.68 27.66
CA ARG A 137 -39.65 -8.04 28.85
C ARG A 137 -41.10 -7.65 28.63
N ALA A 138 -41.47 -7.23 27.42
CA ALA A 138 -42.84 -6.87 27.07
C ALA A 138 -43.78 -8.08 27.00
N LYS A 139 -43.26 -9.26 26.66
CA LYS A 139 -44.03 -10.51 26.59
C LYS A 139 -44.03 -11.26 27.93
N ASP A 140 -42.84 -11.64 28.40
CA ASP A 140 -42.61 -12.51 29.55
C ASP A 140 -41.40 -12.04 30.38
N GLN A 141 -41.66 -11.50 31.57
CA GLN A 141 -40.60 -10.97 32.43
C GLN A 141 -39.64 -12.05 32.96
N GLU A 142 -40.13 -13.27 33.19
CA GLU A 142 -39.31 -14.39 33.68
C GLU A 142 -38.30 -14.86 32.63
N LYS A 143 -38.75 -15.08 31.39
CA LYS A 143 -37.87 -15.44 30.27
C LYS A 143 -36.82 -14.35 29.99
N ALA A 144 -37.16 -13.08 30.19
CA ALA A 144 -36.20 -11.99 30.09
C ALA A 144 -35.11 -12.08 31.17
N LYS A 145 -35.47 -12.36 32.43
CA LYS A 145 -34.51 -12.54 33.54
C LYS A 145 -33.59 -13.76 33.31
N GLU A 146 -34.13 -14.86 32.80
CA GLU A 146 -33.34 -16.03 32.42
C GLU A 146 -32.35 -15.71 31.30
N PHE A 147 -32.81 -15.00 30.27
CA PHE A 147 -31.97 -14.60 29.15
C PHE A 147 -30.85 -13.65 29.58
N GLU A 148 -31.15 -12.68 30.44
CA GLU A 148 -30.14 -11.81 31.07
C GLU A 148 -29.11 -12.61 31.86
N SER A 149 -29.56 -13.56 32.67
CA SER A 149 -28.71 -14.44 33.47
C SER A 149 -27.79 -15.26 32.57
N LYS A 150 -28.34 -15.82 31.48
CA LYS A 150 -27.56 -16.55 30.47
C LYS A 150 -26.50 -15.68 29.81
N ILE A 151 -26.80 -14.43 29.49
CA ILE A 151 -25.80 -13.47 28.97
C ILE A 151 -24.70 -13.21 30.00
N LYS A 152 -25.06 -12.95 31.26
CA LYS A 152 -24.09 -12.69 32.33
C LYS A 152 -23.14 -13.87 32.53
N TRP A 153 -23.67 -15.09 32.64
CA TRP A 153 -22.87 -16.29 32.84
C TRP A 153 -22.00 -16.65 31.63
N THR A 154 -22.53 -16.56 30.42
CA THR A 154 -21.72 -16.78 29.21
C THR A 154 -20.61 -15.74 29.08
N ASN A 155 -20.85 -14.48 29.44
CA ASN A 155 -19.81 -13.46 29.48
C ASN A 155 -18.72 -13.78 30.51
N VAL A 156 -19.05 -14.30 31.69
CA VAL A 156 -18.06 -14.74 32.69
C VAL A 156 -17.23 -15.91 32.13
N LEU A 157 -17.87 -16.90 31.52
CA LEU A 157 -17.17 -18.05 30.90
C LEU A 157 -16.19 -17.64 29.80
N TYR A 158 -16.57 -16.65 28.98
CA TYR A 158 -15.68 -16.13 27.93
C TYR A 158 -14.55 -15.27 28.50
N LYS A 159 -14.80 -14.49 29.56
CA LYS A 159 -13.74 -13.75 30.27
C LYS A 159 -12.73 -14.71 30.91
N ALA A 160 -13.19 -15.81 31.50
CA ALA A 160 -12.34 -16.87 32.06
C ALA A 160 -11.49 -17.57 30.99
N GLU A 161 -12.03 -17.76 29.77
CA GLU A 161 -11.27 -18.24 28.60
C GLU A 161 -10.21 -17.22 28.12
N GLY A 162 -10.24 -15.98 28.63
CA GLY A 162 -9.32 -14.90 28.24
C GLY A 162 -9.82 -14.02 27.09
N LEU A 163 -11.08 -14.18 26.66
CA LEU A 163 -11.66 -13.32 25.62
C LEU A 163 -12.00 -11.93 26.19
N LYS A 164 -11.49 -10.89 25.53
CA LYS A 164 -11.78 -9.48 25.86
C LYS A 164 -13.15 -9.08 25.32
N ILE A 165 -14.16 -9.16 26.16
CA ILE A 165 -15.55 -8.78 25.86
C ILE A 165 -15.69 -7.24 25.92
N LYS A 166 -16.33 -6.66 24.92
CA LYS A 166 -16.56 -5.21 24.80
C LYS A 166 -18.05 -4.92 24.67
N ASP A 167 -18.72 -4.82 25.81
CA ASP A 167 -20.17 -4.65 25.88
C ASP A 167 -20.60 -3.23 26.26
N ASP A 168 -19.64 -2.30 26.42
CA ASP A 168 -19.94 -0.92 26.82
C ASP A 168 -20.20 -0.02 25.61
N GLU A 169 -21.44 0.44 25.44
CA GLU A 169 -21.83 1.32 24.32
C GLU A 169 -21.01 2.61 24.27
N GLY A 170 -20.80 3.26 25.42
CA GLY A 170 -20.02 4.49 25.51
C GLY A 170 -18.57 4.29 25.06
N MET A 171 -17.94 3.19 25.46
CA MET A 171 -16.57 2.86 25.02
C MET A 171 -16.51 2.49 23.54
N LEU A 172 -17.53 1.80 23.01
CA LEU A 172 -17.62 1.46 21.59
C LEU A 172 -17.79 2.71 20.72
N LYS A 173 -18.67 3.64 21.12
CA LYS A 173 -18.89 4.92 20.42
C LYS A 173 -17.63 5.79 20.45
N THR A 174 -16.95 5.89 21.60
CA THR A 174 -15.69 6.66 21.69
C THR A 174 -14.56 6.01 20.89
N ALA A 175 -14.46 4.67 20.89
CA ALA A 175 -13.49 3.95 20.07
C ALA A 175 -13.76 4.12 18.56
N LEU A 176 -15.03 4.17 18.16
CA LEU A 176 -15.43 4.48 16.78
C LEU A 176 -14.98 5.89 16.38
N LYS A 177 -15.29 6.90 17.20
CA LYS A 177 -14.86 8.30 16.98
C LYS A 177 -13.33 8.42 16.88
N ARG A 178 -12.57 7.73 17.74
CA ARG A 178 -11.09 7.69 17.67
C ARG A 178 -10.61 7.08 16.35
N LYS A 179 -11.23 5.99 15.89
CA LYS A 179 -10.89 5.33 14.63
C LYS A 179 -11.16 6.23 13.43
N GLU A 180 -12.26 6.97 13.45
CA GLU A 180 -12.62 7.95 12.41
C GLU A 180 -11.66 9.14 12.41
N LYS A 181 -11.34 9.71 13.57
CA LYS A 181 -10.33 10.77 13.71
C LYS A 181 -8.97 10.35 13.15
N GLN A 182 -8.51 9.13 13.43
CA GLN A 182 -7.27 8.60 12.88
C GLN A 182 -7.32 8.39 11.35
N ARG A 183 -8.48 8.06 10.79
CA ARG A 183 -8.66 7.97 9.33
C ARG A 183 -8.61 9.35 8.70
N GLU A 184 -9.28 10.33 9.30
CA GLU A 184 -9.29 11.71 8.83
C GLU A 184 -7.89 12.33 8.88
N GLN A 185 -7.14 12.13 9.96
CA GLN A 185 -5.74 12.57 10.06
C GLN A 185 -4.86 11.93 8.97
N ARG A 186 -5.06 10.64 8.67
CA ARG A 186 -4.33 9.98 7.57
C ARG A 186 -4.70 10.57 6.22
N LYS A 187 -6.00 10.83 5.97
CA LYS A 187 -6.48 11.47 4.76
C LYS A 187 -5.86 12.86 4.59
N LYS A 188 -5.96 13.73 5.60
CA LYS A 188 -5.33 15.06 5.61
C LYS A 188 -3.83 15.03 5.34
N ARG A 189 -3.10 14.08 5.95
CA ARG A 189 -1.65 13.91 5.71
C ARG A 189 -1.37 13.49 4.26
N TRP A 190 -2.21 12.65 3.67
CA TRP A 190 -2.06 12.22 2.29
C TRP A 190 -2.37 13.36 1.32
N ASP A 191 -3.47 14.07 1.55
CA ASP A 191 -3.88 15.23 0.75
C ASP A 191 -2.79 16.32 0.78
N LYS A 192 -2.21 16.59 1.95
CA LYS A 192 -1.07 17.53 2.09
C LYS A 192 0.14 17.10 1.28
N ARG A 193 0.47 15.79 1.24
CA ARG A 193 1.58 15.28 0.43
C ARG A 193 1.30 15.44 -1.06
N LEU A 194 0.07 15.17 -1.48
CA LEU A 194 -0.35 15.34 -2.87
C LEU A 194 -0.22 16.81 -3.29
N GLN A 195 -0.79 17.73 -2.50
CA GLN A 195 -0.70 19.17 -2.71
C GLN A 195 0.76 19.65 -2.80
N GLN A 196 1.62 19.23 -1.86
CA GLN A 196 3.05 19.57 -1.89
C GLN A 196 3.75 19.05 -3.15
N THR A 197 3.35 17.88 -3.65
CA THR A 197 3.93 17.29 -4.86
C THR A 197 3.51 18.07 -6.09
N THR A 198 2.23 18.40 -6.21
CA THR A 198 1.69 19.21 -7.30
C THR A 198 2.28 20.62 -7.30
N GLU A 199 2.43 21.24 -6.12
CA GLU A 199 3.01 22.56 -5.97
C GLU A 199 4.48 22.57 -6.40
N LYS A 200 5.28 21.59 -5.95
CA LYS A 200 6.69 21.46 -6.38
C LYS A 200 6.81 21.25 -7.89
N MET A 201 5.90 20.49 -8.48
CA MET A 201 5.86 20.28 -9.94
C MET A 201 5.57 21.60 -10.66
N GLN A 202 4.56 22.34 -10.20
CA GLN A 202 4.19 23.63 -10.77
C GLN A 202 5.30 24.66 -10.62
N GLN A 203 5.91 24.79 -9.43
CA GLN A 203 7.05 25.68 -9.19
C GLN A 203 8.22 25.40 -10.16
N ARG A 204 8.51 24.13 -10.43
CA ARG A 204 9.55 23.74 -11.41
C ARG A 204 9.18 24.18 -12.83
N GLN A 205 7.94 23.97 -13.25
CA GLN A 205 7.46 24.39 -14.56
C GLN A 205 7.46 25.91 -14.69
N ASP A 206 7.02 26.64 -13.67
CA ASP A 206 7.00 28.10 -13.65
C ASP A 206 8.41 28.68 -13.68
N LYS A 207 9.36 28.08 -12.94
CA LYS A 207 10.78 28.44 -13.03
C LYS A 207 11.31 28.25 -14.45
N ARG A 208 10.97 27.13 -15.11
CA ARG A 208 11.34 26.88 -16.52
C ARG A 208 10.73 27.93 -17.45
N LYS A 209 9.43 28.22 -17.33
CA LYS A 209 8.73 29.24 -18.13
C LYS A 209 9.36 30.63 -17.95
N ARG A 210 9.62 31.05 -16.70
CA ARG A 210 10.30 32.32 -16.39
C ARG A 210 11.69 32.38 -17.01
N ASN A 211 12.49 31.32 -16.90
CA ASN A 211 13.83 31.26 -17.49
C ASN A 211 13.79 31.35 -19.02
N ILE A 212 12.84 30.66 -19.66
CA ILE A 212 12.64 30.75 -21.13
C ILE A 212 12.24 32.18 -21.52
N LYS A 213 11.29 32.80 -20.80
CA LYS A 213 10.89 34.20 -21.05
C LYS A 213 12.08 35.15 -20.90
N LYS A 214 12.86 35.03 -19.83
CA LYS A 214 14.09 35.81 -19.62
C LYS A 214 15.08 35.63 -20.77
N LYS A 215 15.34 34.40 -21.23
CA LYS A 215 16.21 34.14 -22.39
C LYS A 215 15.68 34.78 -23.69
N LYS A 216 14.36 34.74 -23.93
CA LYS A 216 13.74 35.38 -25.10
C LYS A 216 13.90 36.91 -25.03
N MET A 217 13.60 37.52 -23.88
CA MET A 217 13.75 38.97 -23.68
C MET A 217 15.21 39.40 -23.83
N ALA A 218 16.17 38.69 -23.23
CA ALA A 218 17.59 38.99 -23.37
C ALA A 218 18.08 38.89 -24.82
N LYS A 219 17.55 37.96 -25.63
CA LYS A 219 17.86 37.89 -27.07
C LYS A 219 17.32 39.12 -27.81
N ILE A 220 16.09 39.54 -27.51
CA ILE A 220 15.47 40.74 -28.10
C ILE A 220 16.26 41.98 -27.70
N GLU A 221 16.60 42.12 -26.42
CA GLU A 221 17.38 43.24 -25.89
C GLU A 221 18.80 43.30 -26.49
N LYS A 222 19.48 42.16 -26.64
CA LYS A 222 20.76 42.09 -27.34
C LYS A 222 20.66 42.54 -28.81
N LYS A 223 19.57 42.20 -29.50
CA LYS A 223 19.31 42.69 -30.87
C LYS A 223 19.06 44.20 -30.87
N LYS A 224 18.25 44.72 -29.95
CA LYS A 224 18.00 46.16 -29.78
C LYS A 224 19.29 46.94 -29.49
N ASN A 225 20.12 46.45 -28.56
CA ASN A 225 21.40 47.09 -28.23
C ASN A 225 22.39 47.08 -29.40
N ARG A 226 22.40 46.02 -30.22
CA ARG A 226 23.17 45.99 -31.47
C ARG A 226 22.67 47.01 -32.49
N ALA A 227 21.36 47.20 -32.62
CA ALA A 227 20.78 48.21 -33.50
C ALA A 227 21.12 49.64 -33.04
N ARG A 228 21.01 49.91 -31.73
CA ARG A 228 21.42 51.19 -31.12
C ARG A 228 22.90 51.51 -31.35
N LYS A 229 23.79 50.52 -31.16
CA LYS A 229 25.24 50.69 -31.45
C LYS A 229 25.54 51.00 -32.92
N LYS A 230 24.65 50.62 -33.84
CA LYS A 230 24.74 50.95 -35.27
C LYS A 230 24.03 52.27 -35.62
N GLY A 231 23.61 53.06 -34.63
CA GLY A 231 22.94 54.35 -34.84
C GLY A 231 21.46 54.27 -35.21
N ARG A 232 20.83 53.07 -35.17
CA ARG A 232 19.41 52.92 -35.52
C ARG A 232 18.53 53.26 -34.32
N VAL A 233 17.70 54.29 -34.45
CA VAL A 233 16.74 54.72 -33.43
C VAL A 233 15.56 53.74 -33.38
N MET A 234 15.22 53.26 -32.19
CA MET A 234 14.07 52.36 -31.99
C MET A 234 12.81 53.15 -31.59
N PRO A 235 11.59 52.68 -31.92
CA PRO A 235 10.34 53.35 -31.51
C PRO A 235 10.21 53.54 -29.99
N GLU A 236 10.78 52.63 -29.20
CA GLU A 236 10.83 52.74 -27.73
C GLU A 236 11.72 53.88 -27.24
N ASP A 237 12.74 54.25 -28.01
CA ASP A 237 13.63 55.37 -27.68
C ASP A 237 12.95 56.69 -28.03
N LEU A 238 12.16 56.73 -29.12
CA LEU A 238 11.28 57.86 -29.47
C LEU A 238 10.16 58.08 -28.44
N ALA A 239 9.53 57.01 -27.97
CA ALA A 239 8.50 57.10 -26.92
C ALA A 239 9.06 57.51 -25.55
N LYS A 240 10.33 57.18 -25.27
CA LYS A 240 11.06 57.66 -24.07
C LYS A 240 11.51 59.10 -24.23
N SER A 241 11.89 59.50 -25.43
CA SER A 241 12.19 60.87 -25.80
C SER A 241 10.93 61.65 -26.16
N ASN A 242 9.80 61.41 -25.47
CA ASN A 242 8.64 62.31 -25.50
C ASN A 242 9.08 63.66 -24.91
N ILE A 243 9.80 64.40 -25.74
CA ILE A 243 9.94 65.83 -25.81
C ILE A 243 8.53 66.31 -26.12
N LYS A 244 7.92 66.98 -25.13
CA LYS A 244 7.00 68.06 -25.43
C LYS A 244 7.75 69.13 -26.20
#